data_AF-A0A9E1TSM6-F1
#
_entry.id   AF-A0A9E1TSM6-F1
#
_cell.length_a   1.000
_cell.length_b   1.000
_cell.length_c   1.000
_cell.angle_alpha   90.00
_cell.angle_beta   90.00
_cell.angle_gamma   90.00
#
_symmetry.space_group_name_H-M   'P 1'
#
loop_
_entity.id
_entity.type
_entity.pdbx_description
1 polymer ?
#
loop_
_entity_poly.entity_id
_entity_poly.type
_entity_poly.pdbx_seq_one_letter_code
_entity_poly.pdbx_strand_id
1 'polypeptide(L)'
;MSGLNKKRVLEILSRSNGDDKVSMYCDRALSTLILLNLLAVSLESIDQLSTQYGFLFWAFELFSVTIFGCEYILRIWSSDANIDRKTESSAKSRFGYIFSFTGLIDLIAILPSILPLFLGQMDLRWLRVLRLVRLLKISHYSTALEDLISAIREERNAFGAALYLFCIALFVSSALMYVV
;
A
#
# COMPACT_ATOMS: atom_id res chain seq x y z
N MET A 1 -5.63 -19.07 29.49
CA MET A 1 -6.41 -18.58 28.34
C MET A 1 -6.05 -17.11 28.12
N SER A 2 -4.93 -16.87 27.43
CA SER A 2 -4.36 -15.54 27.22
C SER A 2 -5.09 -14.84 26.08
N GLY A 3 -6.00 -13.92 26.41
CA GLY A 3 -6.65 -13.07 25.42
C GLY A 3 -5.60 -12.33 24.59
N LEU A 4 -5.82 -12.29 23.28
CA LEU A 4 -5.02 -11.53 22.31
C LEU A 4 -4.89 -10.08 22.79
N ASN A 5 -3.74 -9.74 23.37
CA ASN A 5 -3.46 -8.39 23.85
C ASN A 5 -3.18 -7.52 22.61
N LYS A 6 -3.82 -6.34 22.49
CA LYS A 6 -3.64 -5.44 21.34
C LYS A 6 -2.17 -5.17 21.00
N LYS A 7 -1.32 -5.13 22.04
CA LYS A 7 0.14 -4.99 21.93
C LYS A 7 0.80 -6.15 21.18
N ARG A 8 0.35 -7.39 21.39
CA ARG A 8 0.88 -8.58 20.71
C ARG A 8 0.47 -8.61 19.24
N VAL A 9 -0.76 -8.19 18.94
CA VAL A 9 -1.23 -8.04 17.55
C VAL A 9 -0.44 -6.95 16.85
N LEU A 10 -0.21 -5.82 17.53
CA LEU A 10 0.64 -4.76 16.99
C LEU A 10 2.06 -5.25 16.73
N GLU A 11 2.65 -5.98 17.67
CA GLU A 11 4.01 -6.52 17.55
C GLU A 11 4.16 -7.51 16.39
N ILE A 12 3.17 -8.39 16.18
CA ILE A 12 3.17 -9.35 15.08
C ILE A 12 3.00 -8.65 13.71
N LEU A 13 2.18 -7.60 13.66
CA LEU A 13 1.88 -6.87 12.42
C LEU A 13 2.85 -5.72 12.14
N SER A 14 3.51 -5.21 13.17
CA SER A 14 4.65 -4.31 13.03
C SER A 14 5.82 -5.08 12.50
N ARG A 15 6.61 -4.41 11.67
CA ARG A 15 7.81 -4.97 11.05
C ARG A 15 8.65 -5.75 12.05
N SER A 16 8.98 -7.00 11.70
CA SER A 16 9.77 -7.85 12.59
C SER A 16 11.18 -7.29 12.81
N ASN A 17 11.55 -7.08 14.08
CA ASN A 17 12.93 -6.78 14.48
C ASN A 17 13.82 -8.04 14.56
N GLY A 18 13.38 -9.18 14.01
CA GLY A 18 14.13 -10.43 13.98
C GLY A 18 14.07 -11.29 15.25
N ASP A 19 13.48 -10.76 16.33
CA ASP A 19 13.37 -11.47 17.62
C ASP A 19 12.12 -12.40 17.67
N ASP A 20 11.06 -12.07 16.91
CA ASP A 20 9.82 -12.85 16.88
C ASP A 20 9.62 -13.64 15.58
N LYS A 21 9.71 -14.96 15.67
CA LYS A 21 9.50 -15.90 14.56
C LYS A 21 8.09 -15.80 13.96
N VAL A 22 7.08 -15.45 14.74
CA VAL A 22 5.69 -15.32 14.27
C VAL A 22 5.53 -14.09 13.39
N SER A 23 6.11 -12.96 13.80
CA SER A 23 6.16 -11.73 13.02
C SER A 23 6.92 -11.95 11.69
N MET A 24 8.08 -12.62 11.73
CA MET A 24 8.84 -12.95 10.50
C MET A 24 8.05 -13.82 9.51
N TYR A 25 7.30 -14.81 10.01
CA TYR A 25 6.48 -15.66 9.15
C TYR A 25 5.31 -14.87 8.54
N CYS A 26 4.67 -14.00 9.33
CA CYS A 26 3.62 -13.10 8.85
C CYS A 26 4.13 -12.18 7.75
N ASP A 27 5.26 -11.50 7.99
CA ASP A 27 5.91 -10.60 7.02
C ASP A 27 6.24 -11.32 5.71
N ARG A 28 6.80 -12.52 5.80
CA ARG A 28 7.15 -13.33 4.64
C ARG A 28 5.91 -13.84 3.90
N ALA A 29 4.87 -14.26 4.62
CA ALA A 29 3.62 -14.73 4.03
C ALA A 29 2.92 -13.59 3.28
N LEU A 30 2.81 -12.40 3.88
CA LEU A 30 2.19 -11.23 3.25
C LEU A 30 3.01 -10.73 2.06
N SER A 31 4.34 -10.68 2.18
CA SER A 31 5.23 -10.34 1.05
C SER A 31 5.10 -11.32 -0.11
N THR A 32 5.07 -12.63 0.19
CA THR A 32 4.87 -13.67 -0.83
C THR A 32 3.50 -13.55 -1.48
N LEU A 33 2.45 -13.24 -0.70
CA LEU A 33 1.10 -13.03 -1.22
C LEU A 33 1.06 -11.84 -2.19
N ILE A 34 1.76 -10.73 -1.89
CA ILE A 34 1.87 -9.58 -2.80
C ILE A 34 2.53 -10.00 -4.12
N LEU A 35 3.64 -10.75 -4.07
CA LEU A 35 4.34 -11.23 -5.26
C LEU A 35 3.51 -12.20 -6.09
N LEU A 36 2.81 -13.15 -5.45
CA LEU A 36 1.88 -14.05 -6.12
C LEU A 36 0.73 -13.28 -6.78
N ASN A 37 0.26 -12.21 -6.15
CA ASN A 37 -0.77 -11.36 -6.72
C ASN A 37 -0.29 -10.58 -7.94
N LEU A 38 0.95 -10.09 -7.92
CA LEU A 38 1.58 -9.53 -9.11
C LEU A 38 1.65 -10.56 -10.25
N LEU A 39 2.15 -11.77 -9.96
CA LEU A 39 2.24 -12.83 -10.95
C LEU A 39 0.87 -13.20 -11.52
N ALA A 40 -0.16 -13.28 -10.67
CA ALA A 40 -1.53 -13.53 -11.11
C ALA A 40 -2.02 -12.46 -12.09
N VAL A 41 -1.80 -11.17 -11.80
CA VAL A 41 -2.16 -10.06 -12.69
C VAL A 41 -1.36 -10.10 -14.00
N SER A 42 -0.07 -10.43 -13.95
CA SER A 42 0.75 -10.58 -15.15
C SER A 42 0.27 -11.76 -16.02
N LEU A 43 -0.10 -12.88 -15.43
CA LEU A 43 -0.66 -14.03 -16.16
C LEU A 43 -2.07 -13.75 -16.70
N GLU A 44 -2.89 -13.00 -15.96
CA GLU A 44 -4.21 -12.54 -16.39
C GLU A 44 -4.12 -11.60 -17.62
N SER A 45 -3.00 -10.90 -17.84
CA SER A 45 -2.82 -10.06 -19.04
C SER A 45 -2.66 -10.85 -20.34
N ILE A 46 -2.48 -12.17 -20.28
CA ILE A 46 -2.36 -13.04 -21.45
C ILE A 46 -3.77 -13.58 -21.78
N ASP A 47 -4.32 -13.22 -22.94
CA ASP A 47 -5.72 -13.54 -23.32
C ASP A 47 -6.07 -15.03 -23.23
N GLN A 48 -5.14 -15.92 -23.56
CA GLN A 48 -5.35 -17.37 -23.47
C GLN A 48 -5.49 -17.85 -22.02
N LEU A 49 -4.68 -17.31 -21.12
CA LEU A 49 -4.71 -17.65 -19.70
C LEU A 49 -5.90 -16.99 -19.00
N SER A 50 -6.26 -15.76 -19.37
CA SER A 50 -7.39 -15.03 -18.80
C SER A 50 -8.73 -15.71 -19.11
N THR A 51 -8.89 -16.22 -20.32
CA THR A 51 -10.10 -16.94 -20.73
C THR A 51 -10.21 -18.33 -20.09
N GLN A 52 -9.09 -19.03 -19.91
CA GLN A 52 -9.07 -20.38 -19.32
C GLN A 52 -9.12 -20.37 -17.78
N TYR A 53 -8.42 -19.43 -17.13
CA TYR A 53 -8.24 -19.37 -15.66
C TYR A 53 -8.83 -18.12 -15.01
N GLY A 54 -9.67 -17.35 -15.72
CA GLY A 54 -10.25 -16.10 -15.21
C GLY A 54 -10.95 -16.25 -13.86
N PHE A 55 -11.69 -17.36 -13.65
CA PHE A 55 -12.31 -17.64 -12.35
C PHE A 55 -11.28 -17.85 -11.23
N LEU A 56 -10.18 -18.55 -11.52
CA LEU A 56 -9.11 -18.77 -10.54
C LEU A 56 -8.42 -17.45 -10.15
N PHE A 57 -8.12 -16.59 -11.13
CA PHE A 57 -7.55 -15.27 -10.87
C PHE A 57 -8.50 -14.40 -10.05
N TRP A 58 -9.79 -14.41 -10.36
CA TRP A 58 -10.80 -13.68 -9.59
C TRP A 58 -10.92 -14.21 -8.15
N ALA A 59 -10.97 -15.53 -7.96
CA ALA A 59 -11.02 -16.14 -6.63
C ALA A 59 -9.75 -15.83 -5.81
N PHE A 60 -8.58 -15.87 -6.44
CA PHE A 60 -7.31 -15.51 -5.81
C PHE A 60 -7.23 -14.03 -5.45
N GLU A 61 -7.75 -13.14 -6.31
CA GLU A 61 -7.88 -11.72 -6.01
C GLU A 61 -8.77 -11.49 -4.79
N LEU A 62 -9.95 -12.10 -4.77
CA LEU A 62 -10.89 -11.99 -3.64
C LEU A 62 -10.27 -12.49 -2.33
N PHE A 63 -9.56 -13.61 -2.37
CA PHE A 63 -8.82 -14.16 -1.23
C PHE A 63 -7.75 -13.19 -0.73
N SER A 64 -6.92 -12.68 -1.64
CA SER A 64 -5.82 -11.76 -1.31
C SER A 64 -6.34 -10.45 -0.70
N VAL A 65 -7.40 -9.88 -1.29
CA VAL A 65 -8.05 -8.66 -0.83
C VAL A 65 -8.66 -8.84 0.55
N THR A 66 -9.26 -10.00 0.81
CA THR A 66 -9.79 -10.32 2.14
C THR A 66 -8.67 -10.34 3.18
N ILE A 67 -7.55 -10.99 2.89
CA ILE A 67 -6.39 -11.02 3.79
C ILE A 67 -5.84 -9.62 4.04
N PHE A 68 -5.62 -8.83 2.99
CA PHE A 68 -5.12 -7.47 3.11
C PHE A 68 -6.10 -6.54 3.84
N GLY A 69 -7.41 -6.72 3.63
CA GLY A 69 -8.45 -6.01 4.37
C GLY A 69 -8.44 -6.34 5.85
N CYS A 70 -8.35 -7.64 6.20
CA CYS A 70 -8.21 -8.07 7.59
C CYS A 70 -6.94 -7.50 8.24
N GLU A 71 -5.80 -7.55 7.54
CA GLU A 71 -4.55 -6.98 8.03
C GLU A 71 -4.65 -5.46 8.26
N TYR A 72 -5.25 -4.71 7.33
CA TYR A 72 -5.48 -3.27 7.49
C TYR A 72 -6.38 -2.96 8.71
N ILE A 73 -7.48 -3.70 8.88
CA ILE A 73 -8.37 -3.54 10.05
C ILE A 73 -7.64 -3.86 11.35
N LEU A 74 -6.84 -4.93 11.39
CA LEU A 74 -6.07 -5.31 12.56
C LEU A 74 -5.01 -4.25 12.90
N ARG A 75 -4.38 -3.62 11.91
CA ARG A 75 -3.46 -2.49 12.11
C ARG A 75 -4.18 -1.26 12.68
N ILE A 76 -5.35 -0.89 12.15
CA ILE A 76 -6.18 0.19 12.73
C ILE A 76 -6.61 -0.14 14.16
N TRP A 77 -6.98 -1.39 14.45
CA TRP A 77 -7.41 -1.78 15.79
C TRP A 77 -6.26 -1.80 16.81
N SER A 78 -5.08 -2.19 16.36
CA SER A 78 -3.87 -2.32 17.19
C SER A 78 -3.09 -1.01 17.35
N SER A 79 -3.29 -0.01 16.49
CA SER A 79 -2.63 1.31 16.58
C SER A 79 -2.91 2.06 17.90
N ASP A 80 -4.03 1.77 18.55
CA ASP A 80 -4.42 2.27 19.86
C ASP A 80 -3.57 1.67 21.02
N ALA A 81 -2.82 0.59 20.76
CA ALA A 81 -2.02 -0.10 21.79
C ALA A 81 -0.74 0.64 22.21
N ASN A 82 -0.24 1.53 21.35
CA ASN A 82 0.96 2.36 21.61
C ASN A 82 0.64 3.68 22.32
N ILE A 83 -0.64 3.97 22.60
CA ILE A 83 -1.01 5.14 23.40
C ILE A 83 -0.77 4.77 24.86
N ASP A 84 0.32 5.30 25.43
CA ASP A 84 0.38 5.47 26.87
C ASP A 84 -0.86 6.26 27.28
N ARG A 85 -1.66 5.67 28.19
CA ARG A 85 -3.05 6.01 28.56
C ARG A 85 -3.34 7.47 28.98
N LYS A 86 -2.45 8.43 28.78
CA LYS A 86 -2.47 9.75 29.39
C LYS A 86 -2.90 10.92 28.50
N THR A 87 -2.93 10.84 27.16
CA THR A 87 -3.07 12.10 26.39
C THR A 87 -3.95 12.10 25.14
N GLU A 88 -4.29 10.97 24.51
CA GLU A 88 -5.11 10.98 23.28
C GLU A 88 -6.28 9.97 23.29
N SER A 89 -7.43 10.38 22.74
CA SER A 89 -8.60 9.51 22.54
C SER A 89 -8.29 8.39 21.54
N SER A 90 -8.69 7.15 21.83
CA SER A 90 -8.52 5.98 20.95
C SER A 90 -9.03 6.20 19.52
N ALA A 91 -10.01 7.08 19.32
CA ALA A 91 -10.48 7.44 17.98
C ALA A 91 -9.41 8.24 17.20
N LYS A 92 -8.70 9.15 17.87
CA LYS A 92 -7.70 10.04 17.25
C LYS A 92 -6.49 9.25 16.75
N SER A 93 -6.04 8.23 17.48
CA SER A 93 -4.96 7.34 17.01
C SER A 93 -5.36 6.50 15.79
N ARG A 94 -6.60 5.99 15.75
CA ARG A 94 -7.12 5.27 14.58
C ARG A 94 -7.15 6.15 13.34
N PHE A 95 -7.67 7.37 13.46
CA PHE A 95 -7.63 8.36 12.38
C PHE A 95 -6.18 8.73 12.01
N GLY A 96 -5.29 8.86 13.00
CA GLY A 96 -3.86 9.07 12.78
C GLY A 96 -3.22 7.98 11.91
N TYR A 97 -3.56 6.70 12.14
CA TYR A 97 -3.07 5.62 11.28
C TYR A 97 -3.67 5.68 9.87
N ILE A 98 -4.98 5.89 9.74
CA ILE A 98 -5.65 5.96 8.42
C ILE A 98 -5.04 7.06 7.54
N PHE A 99 -4.71 8.22 8.12
CA PHE A 99 -4.07 9.34 7.42
C PHE A 99 -2.54 9.29 7.43
N SER A 100 -1.93 8.25 8.00
CA SER A 100 -0.48 8.04 7.91
C SER A 100 -0.08 7.58 6.51
N PHE A 101 1.16 7.84 6.10
CA PHE A 101 1.69 7.39 4.81
C PHE A 101 1.51 5.88 4.60
N THR A 102 1.81 5.12 5.65
CA THR A 102 1.65 3.66 5.73
C THR A 102 0.21 3.19 5.64
N GLY A 103 -0.73 3.88 6.31
CA GLY A 103 -2.15 3.55 6.26
C GLY A 103 -2.79 3.93 4.92
N LEU A 104 -2.35 5.03 4.31
CA LEU A 104 -2.75 5.42 2.96
C LEU A 104 -2.29 4.39 1.93
N ILE A 105 -1.06 3.87 2.03
CA ILE A 105 -0.57 2.79 1.15
C ILE A 105 -1.45 1.54 1.29
N ASP A 106 -1.77 1.12 2.52
CA ASP A 106 -2.62 -0.04 2.75
C ASP A 106 -4.03 0.16 2.15
N LEU A 107 -4.61 1.36 2.34
CA LEU A 107 -5.92 1.69 1.79
C LEU A 107 -5.92 1.68 0.26
N ILE A 108 -4.94 2.35 -0.35
CA ILE A 108 -4.80 2.45 -1.81
C ILE A 108 -4.50 1.07 -2.43
N ALA A 109 -3.81 0.17 -1.72
CA ALA A 109 -3.53 -1.18 -2.21
C ALA A 109 -4.79 -2.06 -2.34
N ILE A 110 -5.79 -1.85 -1.48
CA ILE A 110 -7.03 -2.66 -1.42
C ILE A 110 -8.14 -2.00 -2.27
N LEU A 111 -8.08 -0.68 -2.45
CA LEU A 111 -9.05 0.13 -3.19
C LEU A 111 -9.40 -0.41 -4.59
N PRO A 112 -8.46 -0.82 -5.45
CA PRO A 112 -8.73 -1.22 -6.83
C PRO A 112 -9.64 -2.45 -6.93
N SER A 113 -9.63 -3.30 -5.90
CA SER A 113 -10.48 -4.50 -5.84
C SER A 113 -11.81 -4.26 -5.12
N ILE A 114 -11.90 -3.22 -4.28
CA ILE A 114 -13.15 -2.83 -3.61
C ILE A 114 -14.01 -1.94 -4.51
N LEU A 115 -13.42 -0.99 -5.24
CA LEU A 115 -14.13 -0.03 -6.10
C LEU A 115 -15.12 -0.67 -7.09
N PRO A 116 -14.78 -1.77 -7.80
CA PRO A 116 -15.70 -2.47 -8.70
C PRO A 116 -17.00 -2.93 -8.02
N LEU A 117 -16.94 -3.31 -6.74
CA LEU A 117 -18.09 -3.80 -5.98
C LEU A 117 -19.08 -2.67 -5.65
N PHE A 118 -18.60 -1.43 -5.50
CA PHE A 118 -19.43 -0.27 -5.17
C PHE A 118 -19.89 0.52 -6.40
N LEU A 119 -19.03 0.68 -7.41
CA LEU A 119 -19.29 1.53 -8.58
C LEU A 119 -19.93 0.79 -9.77
N GLY A 120 -20.06 -0.54 -9.71
CA GLY A 120 -20.61 -1.34 -10.81
C GLY A 120 -19.75 -1.29 -12.09
N GLN A 121 -20.37 -1.54 -13.26
CA GLN A 121 -19.71 -1.62 -14.57
C GLN A 121 -19.33 -0.25 -15.18
N MET A 122 -18.86 0.71 -14.39
CA MET A 122 -18.12 1.85 -14.97
C MET A 122 -16.92 1.33 -15.79
N ASP A 123 -16.29 2.10 -16.67
CA ASP A 123 -15.20 1.60 -17.50
C ASP A 123 -13.95 1.27 -16.66
N LEU A 124 -13.95 0.10 -16.00
CA LEU A 124 -13.00 -0.31 -14.95
C LEU A 124 -11.65 -0.73 -15.53
N ARG A 125 -11.38 -0.44 -16.81
CA ARG A 125 -10.10 -0.75 -17.46
C ARG A 125 -8.94 -0.11 -16.71
N TRP A 126 -9.12 1.15 -16.29
CA TRP A 126 -8.13 1.86 -15.48
C TRP A 126 -7.96 1.25 -14.09
N LEU A 127 -9.03 0.71 -13.48
CA LEU A 127 -8.93 0.02 -12.19
C LEU A 127 -8.06 -1.24 -12.26
N ARG A 128 -8.00 -1.92 -13.41
CA ARG A 128 -7.09 -3.05 -13.60
C ARG A 128 -5.63 -2.62 -13.50
N VAL A 129 -5.27 -1.47 -14.08
CA VAL A 129 -3.92 -0.90 -13.94
C VAL A 129 -3.66 -0.48 -12.50
N LEU A 130 -4.65 0.09 -11.81
CA LEU A 130 -4.54 0.43 -10.40
C LEU A 130 -4.29 -0.78 -9.50
N ARG A 131 -4.60 -2.01 -9.93
CA ARG A 131 -4.22 -3.22 -9.17
C ARG A 131 -2.71 -3.26 -8.92
N LEU A 132 -1.87 -2.76 -9.84
CA LEU A 132 -0.41 -2.68 -9.65
C LEU A 132 -0.01 -1.81 -8.46
N VAL A 133 -0.85 -0.86 -8.06
CA VAL A 133 -0.58 0.00 -6.90
C VAL A 133 -0.50 -0.81 -5.60
N ARG A 134 -1.07 -2.02 -5.54
CA ARG A 134 -0.88 -2.95 -4.41
C ARG A 134 0.58 -3.36 -4.20
N LEU A 135 1.43 -3.22 -5.21
CA LEU A 135 2.87 -3.41 -5.08
C LEU A 135 3.50 -2.44 -4.08
N LEU A 136 2.92 -1.24 -3.91
CA LEU A 136 3.40 -0.29 -2.93
C LEU A 136 3.36 -0.87 -1.51
N LYS A 137 2.51 -1.87 -1.24
CA LYS A 137 2.45 -2.57 0.04
C LYS A 137 3.74 -3.31 0.38
N ILE A 138 4.61 -3.59 -0.59
CA ILE A 138 5.95 -4.15 -0.33
C ILE A 138 6.83 -3.20 0.49
N SER A 139 6.53 -1.89 0.47
CA SER A 139 7.23 -0.90 1.28
C SER A 139 7.14 -1.18 2.78
N HIS A 140 6.06 -1.79 3.25
CA HIS A 140 5.90 -2.19 4.65
C HIS A 140 6.89 -3.26 5.10
N TYR A 141 7.40 -4.05 4.17
CA TYR A 141 8.24 -5.21 4.45
C TYR A 141 9.68 -5.03 3.97
N SER A 142 9.98 -3.92 3.28
CA SER A 142 11.29 -3.63 2.68
C SER A 142 11.87 -2.31 3.19
N THR A 143 13.01 -2.37 3.88
CA THR A 143 13.80 -1.18 4.30
C THR A 143 14.20 -0.34 3.10
N ALA A 144 14.47 -0.96 1.95
CA ALA A 144 15.05 -0.27 0.81
C ALA A 144 14.18 0.90 0.32
N LEU A 145 12.85 0.79 0.43
CA LEU A 145 11.95 1.89 0.09
C LEU A 145 11.93 2.99 1.15
N GLU A 146 12.00 2.63 2.44
CA GLU A 146 12.13 3.62 3.53
C GLU A 146 13.45 4.39 3.41
N ASP A 147 14.56 3.68 3.15
CA ASP A 147 15.88 4.27 2.94
C ASP A 147 15.89 5.20 1.72
N LEU A 148 15.28 4.77 0.61
CA LEU A 148 15.12 5.59 -0.59
C LEU A 148 14.29 6.85 -0.30
N ILE A 149 13.15 6.72 0.37
CA ILE A 149 12.29 7.85 0.74
C ILE A 149 13.03 8.79 1.70
N SER A 150 13.80 8.25 2.63
CA SER A 150 14.62 9.03 3.56
C SER A 150 15.66 9.84 2.81
N ALA A 151 16.42 9.21 1.90
CA ALA A 151 17.42 9.88 1.07
C ALA A 151 16.80 10.98 0.20
N ILE A 152 15.65 10.72 -0.44
CA ILE A 152 14.91 11.73 -1.22
C ILE A 152 14.47 12.89 -0.32
N ARG A 153 14.00 12.58 0.89
CA ARG A 153 13.54 13.59 1.85
C ARG A 153 14.70 14.45 2.35
N GLU A 154 15.90 13.88 2.46
CA GLU A 154 17.11 14.59 2.82
C GLU A 154 17.55 15.55 1.70
N GLU A 155 17.46 15.10 0.45
CA GLU A 155 17.78 15.89 -0.76
C GLU A 155 16.62 16.76 -1.29
N ARG A 156 15.54 16.91 -0.52
CA ARG A 156 14.31 17.61 -0.95
C ARG A 156 14.56 19.05 -1.40
N ASN A 157 15.54 19.72 -0.79
CA ASN A 157 15.86 21.12 -1.11
C ASN A 157 16.48 21.22 -2.50
N ALA A 158 17.40 20.31 -2.85
CA ALA A 158 18.02 20.24 -4.17
C ALA A 158 16.99 19.87 -5.25
N PHE A 159 16.15 18.86 -4.98
CA PHE A 159 15.04 18.51 -5.87
C PHE A 159 14.05 19.66 -6.07
N GLY A 160 13.70 20.39 -5.01
CA GLY A 160 12.82 21.55 -5.08
C GLY A 160 13.38 22.67 -5.95
N ALA A 161 14.68 22.97 -5.80
CA ALA A 161 15.36 23.96 -6.64
C ALA A 161 15.41 23.53 -8.11
N ALA A 162 15.73 22.26 -8.39
CA ALA A 162 15.75 21.72 -9.76
C ALA A 162 14.36 21.77 -10.41
N LEU A 163 13.31 21.38 -9.68
CA LEU A 163 11.93 21.44 -10.16
C LEU A 163 11.51 22.89 -10.46
N TYR A 164 11.88 23.84 -9.59
CA TYR A 164 11.59 25.26 -9.79
C TYR A 164 12.22 25.79 -11.08
N LEU A 165 13.50 25.50 -11.32
CA LEU A 165 14.18 25.87 -12.55
C LEU A 165 13.56 25.20 -13.78
N PHE A 166 13.17 23.93 -13.66
CA PHE A 166 12.51 23.18 -14.72
C PHE A 166 11.15 23.79 -15.09
N CYS A 167 10.35 24.22 -14.10
CA CYS A 167 9.09 24.92 -14.36
C CYS A 167 9.30 26.27 -15.08
N ILE A 168 10.31 27.04 -14.70
CA ILE A 168 10.66 28.29 -15.41
C ILE A 168 11.02 27.99 -16.86
N ALA A 169 11.88 26.98 -17.09
CA ALA A 169 12.29 26.58 -18.43
C ALA A 169 11.09 26.14 -19.29
N LEU A 170 10.15 25.35 -18.72
CA LEU A 170 8.92 24.95 -19.40
C LEU A 170 8.05 26.15 -19.77
N PHE A 171 7.88 27.11 -18.86
CA PHE A 171 7.11 28.33 -19.13
C PHE A 171 7.72 29.17 -20.25
N VAL A 172 9.04 29.39 -20.20
CA VAL A 172 9.76 30.14 -21.23
C VAL A 172 9.67 29.43 -22.58
N SER A 173 9.91 28.12 -22.60
CA SER A 173 9.81 27.33 -23.84
C SER A 173 8.40 27.36 -24.43
N SER A 174 7.36 27.27 -23.60
CA SER A 174 5.97 27.35 -24.04
C SER A 174 5.63 28.73 -24.59
N ALA A 175 6.09 29.82 -23.95
CA ALA A 175 5.87 31.18 -24.42
C ALA A 175 6.58 31.43 -25.76
N LEU A 176 7.81 30.92 -25.92
CA LEU A 176 8.56 31.03 -27.17
C LEU A 176 7.88 30.30 -28.33
N MET A 177 7.40 29.06 -28.10
CA MET A 177 6.65 28.30 -29.10
C MET A 177 5.31 28.95 -29.48
N TYR A 178 4.71 29.74 -28.59
CA TYR A 178 3.48 30.46 -28.91
C TYR A 178 3.74 31.70 -29.78
N VAL A 179 4.92 32.31 -29.65
CA VAL A 179 5.30 33.55 -30.37
C VAL A 179 5.93 33.27 -31.74
N VAL A 180 6.61 32.12 -31.90
CA VAL A 180 7.15 31.63 -33.18
C VAL A 180 6.05 30.95 -33.99
#